data_AF-A0A087H1F4-F1
#
_entry.id   AF-A0A087H1F4-F1
#
_cell.length_a   1.000
_cell.length_b   1.000
_cell.length_c   1.000
_cell.angle_alpha   90.00
_cell.angle_beta   90.00
_cell.angle_gamma   90.00
#
_symmetry.space_group_name_H-M   'P 1'
#
loop_
_entity.id
_entity.type
_entity.pdbx_description
1 polymer ?
#
loop_
_entity_poly.entity_id
_entity_poly.type
_entity_poly.pdbx_seq_one_letter_code
_entity_poly.pdbx_strand_id
1 'polypeptide(L)'
;MPMETRSRRRRAITTFPDAILVEILARLPLRIITRFKSVCKTWKSVTESAYFRRVFLSLHKSSSSSWSLMFPNYHDRPIAEAIGFYGSKTWALPKSLGSYILPLKPYPNLPSLDCFYRGSSNGLVLIEVSIKYTGYHAHDFKTFVGNPVLQQWFEITPPPKRCIGPSLITSVDEDGVVSSFKVVMTDSRGDSDKDIWNVYVYSSETGLWSFKRLICTRPVRHLVLTYYPPQNVIGKYYLWERDSSPTDPGILLAYDFYDPEEAEDRCRVIPLPVPGNRRGKRCVTTSEGDVIFIQLLSGRLKVWKLNDNNNSESSECWQLLWEINMVSLGFDVVDCFPMGMNLFDIDVVYLWSHQHCCLVSGNLKTQNFIVHWKSKDRSSKKGCYLYNTRDSKRYMERLYEPPSIFNDSSRILMLSQFVLPQWMDSVPRPPN
;
A
#
# COMPACT_ATOMS: atom_id res chain seq x y z
N MET A 1 33.45 -57.78 -37.34
CA MET A 1 32.28 -56.89 -37.17
C MET A 1 32.76 -55.60 -36.52
N PRO A 2 32.67 -54.44 -37.20
CA PRO A 2 33.07 -53.16 -36.61
C PRO A 2 31.95 -52.60 -35.74
N MET A 3 32.33 -52.03 -34.59
CA MET A 3 31.45 -51.25 -33.72
C MET A 3 31.05 -49.94 -34.42
N GLU A 4 29.77 -49.78 -34.74
CA GLU A 4 29.18 -48.50 -35.08
C GLU A 4 29.13 -47.59 -33.84
N THR A 5 30.01 -46.58 -33.82
CA THR A 5 29.88 -45.44 -32.93
C THR A 5 28.69 -44.60 -33.39
N ARG A 6 27.58 -44.69 -32.65
CA ARG A 6 26.43 -43.77 -32.77
C ARG A 6 26.89 -42.33 -32.56
N SER A 7 27.09 -41.62 -33.67
CA SER A 7 27.16 -40.17 -33.73
C SER A 7 25.92 -39.58 -33.04
N ARG A 8 26.11 -38.94 -31.88
CA ARG A 8 25.13 -38.06 -31.26
C ARG A 8 24.89 -36.90 -32.23
N ARG A 9 23.81 -36.96 -33.02
CA ARG A 9 23.24 -35.79 -33.70
C ARG A 9 23.00 -34.71 -32.65
N ARG A 10 23.90 -33.72 -32.55
CA ARG A 10 23.60 -32.44 -31.91
C ARG A 10 22.44 -31.85 -32.70
N ARG A 11 21.23 -31.88 -32.14
CA ARG A 11 20.13 -31.04 -32.63
C ARG A 11 20.69 -29.61 -32.66
N ALA A 12 20.78 -29.02 -33.85
CA ALA A 12 20.99 -27.60 -33.97
C ALA A 12 19.82 -26.92 -33.25
N ILE A 13 20.06 -26.49 -32.01
CA ILE A 13 19.19 -25.49 -31.39
C ILE A 13 19.42 -24.29 -32.27
N THR A 14 18.44 -23.95 -33.10
CA THR A 14 18.39 -22.68 -33.83
C THR A 14 18.48 -21.59 -32.77
N THR A 15 19.68 -21.08 -32.54
CA THR A 15 19.94 -19.99 -31.62
C THR A 15 19.38 -18.74 -32.26
N PHE A 16 18.18 -18.34 -31.85
CA PHE A 16 17.69 -16.99 -32.13
C PHE A 16 18.74 -15.98 -31.64
N PRO A 17 19.07 -14.94 -32.42
CA PRO A 17 19.86 -13.83 -31.91
C PRO A 17 19.24 -13.30 -30.61
N ASP A 18 20.06 -13.01 -29.61
CA ASP A 18 19.59 -12.57 -28.29
C ASP A 18 18.67 -11.35 -28.38
N ALA A 19 18.90 -10.45 -29.35
CA ALA A 19 18.02 -9.31 -29.63
C ALA A 19 16.59 -9.73 -30.01
N ILE A 20 16.43 -10.75 -30.87
CA ILE A 20 15.11 -11.27 -31.25
C ILE A 20 14.46 -11.98 -30.06
N LEU A 21 15.25 -12.69 -29.27
CA LEU A 21 14.76 -13.35 -28.06
C LEU A 21 14.24 -12.30 -27.06
N VAL A 22 14.96 -11.21 -26.81
CA VAL A 22 14.52 -10.10 -25.96
C VAL A 22 13.19 -9.53 -26.44
N GLU A 23 13.07 -9.20 -27.73
CA GLU A 23 11.83 -8.65 -28.32
C GLU A 23 10.62 -9.58 -28.16
N ILE A 24 10.82 -10.89 -28.31
CA ILE A 24 9.75 -11.87 -28.13
C ILE A 24 9.37 -11.97 -26.64
N LEU A 25 10.37 -12.17 -25.79
CA LEU A 25 10.15 -12.40 -24.36
C LEU A 25 9.57 -11.17 -23.67
N ALA A 26 9.97 -9.96 -24.07
CA ALA A 26 9.53 -8.72 -23.45
C ALA A 26 8.06 -8.38 -23.73
N ARG A 27 7.41 -9.06 -24.68
CA ARG A 27 5.97 -8.92 -24.97
C ARG A 27 5.09 -9.87 -24.17
N LEU A 28 5.70 -10.79 -23.42
CA LEU A 28 4.99 -11.78 -22.62
C LEU A 28 4.74 -11.25 -21.19
N PRO A 29 3.64 -11.63 -20.54
CA PRO A 29 3.41 -11.28 -19.15
C PRO A 29 4.52 -11.75 -18.21
N LEU A 30 4.84 -10.95 -17.17
CA LEU A 30 5.88 -11.26 -16.19
C LEU A 30 5.71 -12.63 -15.52
N ARG A 31 4.48 -13.05 -15.27
CA ARG A 31 4.17 -14.38 -14.72
C ARG A 31 4.69 -15.53 -15.59
N ILE A 32 4.77 -15.33 -16.91
CA ILE A 32 5.33 -16.31 -17.84
C ILE A 32 6.85 -16.16 -17.88
N ILE A 33 7.37 -14.93 -17.92
CA ILE A 33 8.81 -14.64 -17.94
C ILE A 33 9.52 -15.24 -16.72
N THR A 34 8.93 -15.17 -15.52
CA THR A 34 9.55 -15.75 -14.30
C THR A 34 9.79 -17.26 -14.41
N ARG A 35 9.00 -17.98 -15.21
CA ARG A 35 9.18 -19.42 -15.46
C ARG A 35 10.28 -19.70 -16.48
N PHE A 36 10.64 -18.74 -17.32
CA PHE A 36 11.68 -18.91 -18.34
C PHE A 36 13.08 -19.05 -17.76
N LYS A 37 13.29 -18.57 -16.54
CA LYS A 37 14.51 -18.80 -15.77
C LYS A 37 14.85 -20.30 -15.60
N SER A 38 13.87 -21.20 -15.69
CA SER A 38 14.08 -22.65 -15.59
C SER A 38 14.20 -23.37 -16.94
N VAL A 39 14.02 -22.68 -18.07
CA VAL A 39 14.06 -23.30 -19.41
C VAL A 39 15.49 -23.62 -19.83
N CYS A 40 16.38 -22.62 -19.81
CA CYS A 40 17.81 -22.81 -20.08
C CYS A 40 18.65 -21.65 -19.53
N LYS A 41 19.98 -21.83 -19.47
CA LYS A 41 20.93 -20.81 -18.97
C LYS A 41 20.88 -19.51 -19.77
N THR A 42 20.74 -19.59 -21.10
CA THR A 42 20.66 -18.42 -21.99
C THR A 42 19.41 -17.59 -21.67
N TRP A 43 18.24 -18.23 -21.56
CA TRP A 43 16.98 -17.52 -21.28
C TRP A 43 17.03 -16.88 -19.89
N LYS A 44 17.56 -17.59 -18.89
CA LYS A 44 17.82 -17.01 -17.58
C LYS A 44 18.69 -15.76 -17.69
N SER A 45 19.86 -15.87 -18.32
CA SER A 45 20.80 -14.74 -18.48
C SER A 45 20.17 -13.54 -19.19
N VAL A 46 19.36 -13.79 -20.24
CA VAL A 46 18.68 -12.73 -20.98
C VAL A 46 17.62 -12.04 -20.11
N THR A 47 16.74 -12.81 -19.46
CA THR A 47 15.65 -12.26 -18.62
C THR A 47 16.13 -11.55 -17.35
N GLU A 48 17.35 -11.85 -16.89
CA GLU A 48 17.99 -11.21 -15.72
C GLU A 48 18.89 -10.02 -16.11
N SER A 49 19.02 -9.73 -17.41
CA SER A 49 19.84 -8.61 -17.87
C SER A 49 19.13 -7.26 -17.69
N ALA A 50 19.90 -6.23 -17.34
CA ALA A 50 19.40 -4.84 -17.28
C ALA A 50 18.87 -4.35 -18.64
N TYR A 51 19.42 -4.87 -19.75
CA TYR A 51 18.92 -4.56 -21.09
C TYR A 51 17.49 -5.07 -21.28
N PHE A 52 17.22 -6.34 -20.96
CA PHE A 52 15.87 -6.91 -21.04
C PHE A 52 14.88 -6.14 -20.16
N ARG A 53 15.29 -5.81 -18.93
CA ARG A 53 14.48 -5.00 -17.99
C ARG A 53 14.05 -3.67 -18.63
N ARG A 54 15.00 -2.90 -19.17
CA ARG A 54 14.71 -1.59 -19.80
C ARG A 54 13.81 -1.72 -21.02
N VAL A 55 14.01 -2.74 -21.86
CA VAL A 55 13.14 -3.02 -23.00
C VAL A 55 11.73 -3.37 -22.54
N PHE A 56 11.59 -4.24 -21.54
CA PHE A 56 10.30 -4.60 -20.97
C PHE A 56 9.55 -3.38 -20.40
N LEU A 57 10.23 -2.58 -19.57
CA LEU A 57 9.66 -1.36 -18.98
C LEU A 57 9.22 -0.36 -20.05
N SER A 58 10.04 -0.17 -21.10
CA SER A 58 9.70 0.70 -22.22
C SER A 58 8.43 0.24 -22.95
N LEU A 59 8.34 -1.05 -23.27
CA LEU A 59 7.17 -1.64 -23.94
C LEU A 59 5.90 -1.58 -23.10
N HIS A 60 6.04 -1.66 -21.77
CA HIS A 60 4.92 -1.74 -20.85
C HIS A 60 4.61 -0.44 -20.11
N LYS A 61 5.24 0.69 -20.47
CA LYS A 61 5.06 1.99 -19.81
C LYS A 61 3.60 2.42 -19.63
N SER A 62 2.74 2.14 -20.62
CA SER A 62 1.31 2.49 -20.61
C SER A 62 0.39 1.36 -20.15
N SER A 63 0.93 0.25 -19.67
CA SER A 63 0.13 -0.88 -19.21
C SER A 63 -0.40 -0.63 -17.80
N SER A 64 -1.67 -0.99 -17.57
CA SER A 64 -2.27 -0.88 -16.24
C SER A 64 -1.56 -1.79 -15.23
N SER A 65 -1.20 -1.26 -14.07
CA SER A 65 -0.73 -2.09 -12.95
C SER A 65 -1.90 -2.77 -12.25
N SER A 66 -1.64 -3.94 -11.65
CA SER A 66 -2.57 -4.52 -10.68
C SER A 66 -2.40 -3.80 -9.35
N TRP A 67 -3.50 -3.54 -8.66
CA TRP A 67 -3.51 -2.80 -7.40
C TRP A 67 -4.69 -3.22 -6.50
N SER A 68 -4.57 -2.96 -5.20
CA SER A 68 -5.63 -3.15 -4.23
C SER A 68 -5.64 -2.03 -3.18
N LEU A 69 -6.83 -1.59 -2.77
CA LEU A 69 -7.03 -0.82 -1.55
C LEU A 69 -7.29 -1.79 -0.41
N MET A 70 -6.33 -1.87 0.52
CA MET A 70 -6.33 -2.79 1.66
C MET A 70 -6.88 -2.09 2.90
N PHE A 71 -7.65 -2.80 3.71
CA PHE A 71 -8.03 -2.30 5.02
C PHE A 71 -6.82 -2.31 5.96
N PRO A 72 -6.51 -1.20 6.66
CA PRO A 72 -5.58 -1.22 7.78
C PRO A 72 -6.23 -2.04 8.91
N ASN A 73 -5.57 -3.11 9.33
CA ASN A 73 -6.20 -4.14 10.15
C ASN A 73 -6.47 -3.73 11.60
N TYR A 74 -7.70 -4.00 12.05
CA TYR A 74 -8.07 -4.29 13.45
C TYR A 74 -8.73 -5.66 13.53
N HIS A 75 -8.17 -6.50 14.41
CA HIS A 75 -8.58 -7.85 14.82
C HIS A 75 -9.96 -8.29 14.31
N ASP A 76 -9.95 -9.28 13.41
CA ASP A 76 -10.99 -10.30 13.16
C ASP A 76 -10.94 -10.85 11.71
N ARG A 77 -10.19 -10.24 10.80
CA ARG A 77 -9.67 -10.90 9.59
C ARG A 77 -8.23 -10.44 9.29
N PRO A 78 -7.30 -11.37 9.04
CA PRO A 78 -5.88 -11.05 8.92
C PRO A 78 -5.52 -10.18 7.71
N ILE A 79 -6.21 -10.34 6.57
CA ILE A 79 -5.93 -9.65 5.31
C ILE A 79 -7.26 -9.41 4.61
N ALA A 80 -7.61 -8.14 4.35
CA ALA A 80 -8.86 -7.77 3.70
C ALA A 80 -8.65 -6.69 2.63
N GLU A 81 -9.05 -6.99 1.40
CA GLU A 81 -9.10 -6.06 0.27
C GLU A 81 -10.47 -5.38 0.25
N ALA A 82 -10.53 -4.05 0.22
CA ALA A 82 -11.76 -3.31 -0.04
C ALA A 82 -12.11 -3.34 -1.53
N ILE A 83 -11.12 -3.00 -2.35
CA ILE A 83 -11.20 -2.89 -3.80
C ILE A 83 -9.92 -3.48 -4.38
N GLY A 84 -10.03 -4.26 -5.45
CA GLY A 84 -8.88 -4.76 -6.19
C GLY A 84 -9.06 -4.62 -7.68
N PHE A 85 -7.96 -4.43 -8.40
CA PHE A 85 -7.87 -4.53 -9.85
C PHE A 85 -6.72 -5.47 -10.20
N TYR A 86 -7.02 -6.53 -10.93
CA TYR A 86 -6.07 -7.57 -11.28
C TYR A 86 -6.28 -8.07 -12.71
N GLY A 87 -5.49 -9.05 -13.16
CA GLY A 87 -5.57 -9.55 -14.52
C GLY A 87 -5.07 -8.56 -15.58
N SER A 88 -4.24 -7.60 -15.17
CA SER A 88 -3.63 -6.65 -16.11
C SER A 88 -2.64 -7.33 -17.04
N LYS A 89 -2.41 -6.75 -18.23
CA LYS A 89 -1.55 -7.36 -19.26
C LYS A 89 -0.10 -7.59 -18.80
N THR A 90 0.45 -6.67 -18.02
CA THR A 90 1.86 -6.71 -17.56
C THR A 90 2.15 -7.95 -16.73
N TRP A 91 1.31 -8.21 -15.73
CA TRP A 91 1.53 -9.30 -14.78
C TRP A 91 0.69 -10.55 -15.08
N ALA A 92 -0.48 -10.40 -15.70
CA ALA A 92 -1.46 -11.45 -15.96
C ALA A 92 -1.77 -12.32 -14.73
N LEU A 93 -1.91 -11.68 -13.57
CA LEU A 93 -2.29 -12.35 -12.33
C LEU A 93 -3.76 -12.77 -12.38
N PRO A 94 -4.09 -14.06 -12.16
CA PRO A 94 -5.46 -14.56 -12.24
C PRO A 94 -6.33 -14.23 -11.03
N LYS A 95 -5.74 -13.66 -9.96
CA LYS A 95 -6.43 -13.37 -8.70
C LYS A 95 -6.03 -11.99 -8.19
N SER A 96 -6.77 -11.48 -7.20
CA SER A 96 -6.46 -10.24 -6.50
C SER A 96 -5.14 -10.32 -5.74
N LEU A 97 -4.53 -9.17 -5.46
CA LEU A 97 -3.20 -9.11 -4.86
C LEU A 97 -3.17 -9.66 -3.44
N GLY A 98 -4.21 -9.39 -2.65
CA GLY A 98 -4.35 -9.90 -1.28
C GLY A 98 -4.34 -11.43 -1.21
N SER A 99 -4.80 -12.11 -2.26
CA SER A 99 -4.77 -13.57 -2.34
C SER A 99 -3.38 -14.18 -2.44
N TYR A 100 -2.36 -13.41 -2.83
CA TYR A 100 -0.97 -13.86 -2.93
C TYR A 100 -0.19 -13.67 -1.61
N ILE A 101 -0.75 -12.96 -0.65
CA ILE A 101 -0.13 -12.83 0.69
C ILE A 101 -0.26 -14.18 1.44
N LEU A 102 -1.25 -15.00 1.10
CA LEU A 102 -1.47 -16.34 1.65
C LEU A 102 -1.37 -17.44 0.58
N PRO A 103 -1.00 -18.69 0.92
CA PRO A 103 -0.58 -19.13 2.24
C PRO A 103 0.90 -18.82 2.50
N LEU A 104 1.17 -18.01 3.50
CA LEU A 104 2.48 -17.90 4.11
C LEU A 104 2.68 -19.12 5.03
N LYS A 105 3.72 -19.92 4.79
CA LYS A 105 4.17 -20.95 5.74
C LYS A 105 5.61 -20.65 6.16
N PRO A 106 5.85 -19.56 6.93
CA PRO A 106 7.22 -19.21 7.33
C PRO A 106 7.76 -20.24 8.33
N TYR A 107 6.86 -20.92 9.06
CA TYR A 107 7.16 -21.97 10.02
C TYR A 107 6.35 -23.22 9.68
N PRO A 108 6.94 -24.22 9.01
CA PRO A 108 6.21 -25.40 8.53
C PRO A 108 5.61 -26.25 9.65
N ASN A 109 6.12 -26.11 10.88
CA ASN A 109 5.72 -26.89 12.06
C ASN A 109 4.74 -26.17 13.00
N LEU A 110 4.37 -24.91 12.72
CA LEU A 110 3.40 -24.17 13.52
C LEU A 110 1.98 -24.32 12.91
N PRO A 111 0.91 -24.29 13.74
CA PRO A 111 -0.47 -24.18 13.25
C PRO A 111 -0.61 -22.99 12.29
N SER A 112 -1.71 -22.92 11.53
CA SER A 112 -2.02 -21.73 10.72
C SER A 112 -1.99 -20.47 11.62
N LEU A 113 -0.95 -19.65 11.47
CA LEU A 113 -0.74 -18.45 12.27
C LEU A 113 -1.63 -17.32 11.76
N ASP A 114 -2.08 -16.47 12.68
CA ASP A 114 -2.81 -15.26 12.32
C ASP A 114 -1.84 -14.25 11.71
N CYS A 115 -2.01 -13.96 10.42
CA CYS A 115 -1.10 -13.13 9.61
C CYS A 115 -1.72 -11.76 9.29
N PHE A 116 -1.26 -10.70 9.93
CA PHE A 116 -1.81 -9.36 9.81
C PHE A 116 -1.07 -8.54 8.75
N TYR A 117 -1.79 -8.10 7.72
CA TYR A 117 -1.29 -7.06 6.82
C TYR A 117 -1.08 -5.73 7.57
N ARG A 118 0.08 -5.10 7.40
CA ARG A 118 0.45 -3.81 8.02
C ARG A 118 0.65 -2.68 7.03
N GLY A 119 1.10 -2.99 5.82
CA GLY A 119 1.26 -2.00 4.76
C GLY A 119 1.97 -2.58 3.55
N SER A 120 2.15 -1.75 2.53
CA SER A 120 2.89 -2.10 1.33
C SER A 120 3.57 -0.88 0.75
N SER A 121 4.65 -1.10 0.00
CA SER A 121 5.38 -0.06 -0.72
C SER A 121 6.05 -0.69 -1.94
N ASN A 122 5.82 -0.13 -3.14
CA ASN A 122 6.37 -0.59 -4.42
C ASN A 122 6.31 -2.13 -4.63
N GLY A 123 5.16 -2.73 -4.33
CA GLY A 123 4.92 -4.16 -4.51
C GLY A 123 5.40 -5.07 -3.38
N LEU A 124 6.26 -4.56 -2.47
CA LEU A 124 6.60 -5.25 -1.23
C LEU A 124 5.48 -5.08 -0.20
N VAL A 125 5.30 -6.09 0.64
CA VAL A 125 4.28 -6.13 1.69
C VAL A 125 4.94 -6.36 3.05
N LEU A 126 4.48 -5.60 4.03
CA LEU A 126 4.80 -5.78 5.44
C LEU A 126 3.65 -6.51 6.13
N ILE A 127 3.99 -7.59 6.82
CA ILE A 127 3.05 -8.39 7.61
C ILE A 127 3.61 -8.65 9.00
N GLU A 128 2.70 -8.86 9.94
CA GLU A 128 3.01 -9.41 11.25
C GLU A 128 2.33 -10.76 11.43
N VAL A 129 3.03 -11.71 12.00
CA VAL A 129 2.51 -13.05 12.27
C VAL A 129 2.46 -13.26 13.77
N SER A 130 1.26 -13.49 14.32
CA SER A 130 1.11 -13.77 15.75
C SER A 130 1.60 -15.18 16.07
N ILE A 131 2.52 -15.28 17.02
CA ILE A 131 2.95 -16.54 17.60
C ILE A 131 2.17 -16.72 18.90
N LYS A 132 1.27 -17.70 18.95
CA LYS A 132 0.57 -18.03 20.19
C LYS A 132 1.59 -18.58 21.19
N TYR A 133 1.90 -17.82 22.24
CA TYR A 133 2.60 -18.32 23.42
C TYR A 133 1.61 -19.06 24.33
N THR A 134 2.04 -20.19 24.88
CA THR A 134 1.40 -20.85 26.02
C THR A 134 1.71 -20.07 27.29
N GLY A 135 0.93 -19.04 27.64
CA GLY A 135 1.12 -18.26 28.89
C GLY A 135 0.33 -16.95 29.00
N TYR A 136 0.38 -16.33 30.19
CA TYR A 136 -0.39 -15.14 30.62
C TYR A 136 0.15 -13.77 30.13
N HIS A 137 0.96 -13.71 29.06
CA HIS A 137 1.53 -12.45 28.56
C HIS A 137 1.26 -12.23 27.05
N ALA A 138 1.34 -10.96 26.65
CA ALA A 138 0.93 -10.38 25.38
C ALA A 138 1.39 -11.18 24.13
N HIS A 139 0.59 -11.11 23.07
CA HIS A 139 0.90 -11.72 21.77
C HIS A 139 2.27 -11.28 21.25
N ASP A 140 3.21 -12.21 21.12
CA ASP A 140 4.46 -11.96 20.39
C ASP A 140 4.17 -12.01 18.90
N PHE A 141 4.59 -10.96 18.18
CA PHE A 141 4.48 -10.87 16.73
C PHE A 141 5.87 -10.95 16.11
N LYS A 142 5.95 -11.66 14.99
CA LYS A 142 7.10 -11.59 14.11
C LYS A 142 6.78 -10.78 12.88
N THR A 143 7.70 -9.88 12.52
CA THR A 143 7.54 -8.97 11.39
C THR A 143 8.24 -9.53 10.17
N PHE A 144 7.57 -9.49 9.02
CA PHE A 144 8.14 -9.90 7.75
C PHE A 144 7.92 -8.85 6.68
N VAL A 145 8.94 -8.63 5.86
CA VAL A 145 8.82 -7.93 4.57
C VAL A 145 8.93 -8.96 3.47
N GLY A 146 8.06 -8.89 2.47
CA GLY A 146 8.08 -9.86 1.40
C GLY A 146 7.53 -9.39 0.07
N ASN A 147 7.88 -10.17 -0.96
CA ASN A 147 7.31 -10.09 -2.29
C ASN A 147 6.26 -11.21 -2.41
N PRO A 148 4.96 -10.91 -2.29
CA PRO A 148 3.91 -11.92 -2.32
C PRO A 148 3.77 -12.58 -3.71
N VAL A 149 4.16 -11.90 -4.79
CA VAL A 149 4.09 -12.50 -6.13
C VAL A 149 5.18 -13.56 -6.33
N LEU A 150 6.39 -13.29 -5.83
CA LEU A 150 7.51 -14.23 -5.87
C LEU A 150 7.51 -15.23 -4.69
N GLN A 151 6.59 -15.08 -3.73
CA GLN A 151 6.54 -15.88 -2.50
C GLN A 151 7.86 -15.85 -1.72
N GLN A 152 8.49 -14.67 -1.68
CA GLN A 152 9.72 -14.44 -0.95
C GLN A 152 9.41 -13.61 0.30
N TRP A 153 9.91 -14.06 1.44
CA TRP A 153 9.67 -13.41 2.73
C TRP A 153 10.97 -13.35 3.51
N PHE A 154 11.18 -12.22 4.19
CA PHE A 154 12.34 -11.96 5.00
C PHE A 154 11.88 -11.57 6.41
N GLU A 155 12.33 -12.31 7.42
CA GLU A 155 12.04 -12.05 8.83
C GLU A 155 12.89 -10.87 9.30
N ILE A 156 12.24 -9.83 9.81
CA ILE A 156 12.91 -8.67 10.38
C ILE A 156 13.28 -8.98 11.83
N THR A 157 14.51 -8.69 12.21
CA THR A 157 14.95 -8.85 13.60
C THR A 157 14.14 -7.92 14.50
N PRO A 158 13.79 -8.34 15.73
CA PRO A 158 13.03 -7.49 16.63
C PRO A 158 13.83 -6.22 16.99
N PRO A 159 13.15 -5.06 17.13
CA PRO A 159 13.81 -3.83 17.53
C PRO A 159 14.41 -3.90 18.95
N PRO A 160 15.41 -3.05 19.29
CA PRO A 160 16.07 -3.06 20.60
C PRO A 160 15.13 -2.79 21.79
N LYS A 161 14.01 -2.11 21.55
CA LYS A 161 12.95 -1.83 22.52
C LYS A 161 11.61 -2.27 21.97
N ARG A 162 10.61 -2.39 22.86
CA ARG A 162 9.21 -2.62 22.46
C ARG A 162 8.73 -1.44 21.61
N CYS A 163 8.32 -1.74 20.38
CA CYS A 163 7.81 -0.77 19.43
C CYS A 163 6.43 -1.17 18.93
N ILE A 164 5.69 -0.22 18.36
CA ILE A 164 4.35 -0.40 17.79
C ILE A 164 4.24 0.26 16.42
N GLY A 165 3.18 -0.08 15.69
CA GLY A 165 2.80 0.56 14.43
C GLY A 165 3.85 0.39 13.34
N PRO A 166 4.20 -0.84 12.95
CA PRO A 166 5.25 -1.06 11.96
C PRO A 166 4.76 -0.61 10.59
N SER A 167 5.66 0.04 9.84
CA SER A 167 5.35 0.54 8.51
C SER A 167 6.56 0.45 7.59
N LEU A 168 6.30 0.33 6.29
CA LEU A 168 7.27 -0.06 5.27
C LEU A 168 7.50 1.06 4.29
N ILE A 169 8.76 1.38 4.03
CA ILE A 169 9.18 2.38 3.07
C ILE A 169 10.22 1.75 2.16
N THR A 170 10.14 2.04 0.86
CA THR A 170 11.08 1.51 -0.13
C THR A 170 11.75 2.66 -0.87
N SER A 171 13.01 2.45 -1.21
CA SER A 171 13.74 3.24 -2.22
C SER A 171 13.75 2.47 -3.53
N VAL A 172 13.71 3.22 -4.64
CA VAL A 172 13.70 2.66 -6.00
C VAL A 172 14.85 3.22 -6.82
N ASP A 173 15.35 2.44 -7.78
CA ASP A 173 16.32 2.89 -8.76
C ASP A 173 15.67 3.74 -9.88
N GLU A 174 16.48 4.21 -10.84
CA GLU A 174 16.02 5.00 -11.99
C GLU A 174 14.96 4.28 -12.85
N ASP A 175 14.93 2.95 -12.80
CA ASP A 175 13.98 2.10 -13.53
C ASP A 175 12.72 1.80 -12.69
N GLY A 176 12.60 2.37 -11.49
CA GLY A 176 11.46 2.18 -10.57
C GLY A 176 11.47 0.83 -9.85
N VAL A 177 12.61 0.15 -9.78
CA VAL A 177 12.76 -1.13 -9.09
C VAL A 177 13.26 -0.91 -7.67
N VAL A 178 12.66 -1.62 -6.72
CA VAL A 178 13.05 -1.51 -5.30
C VAL A 178 14.51 -1.92 -5.11
N SER A 179 15.33 -0.97 -4.66
CA SER A 179 16.76 -1.15 -4.38
C SER A 179 16.99 -1.48 -2.90
N SER A 180 16.28 -0.80 -2.01
CA SER A 180 16.31 -1.04 -0.57
C SER A 180 14.97 -0.74 0.09
N PHE A 181 14.81 -1.18 1.34
CA PHE A 181 13.66 -0.84 2.16
C PHE A 181 14.06 -0.50 3.59
N LYS A 182 13.19 0.27 4.24
CA LYS A 182 13.23 0.57 5.67
C LYS A 182 11.93 0.11 6.34
N VAL A 183 12.06 -0.47 7.53
CA VAL A 183 10.91 -0.72 8.41
C VAL A 183 11.00 0.24 9.58
N VAL A 184 9.96 1.05 9.74
CA VAL A 184 9.87 2.07 10.78
C VAL A 184 8.87 1.61 11.83
N MET A 185 9.26 1.69 13.10
CA MET A 185 8.39 1.39 14.24
C MET A 185 8.51 2.50 15.29
N THR A 186 7.43 2.82 15.98
CA THR A 186 7.44 3.85 17.04
C THR A 186 7.77 3.23 18.40
N ASP A 187 8.63 3.90 19.20
CA ASP A 187 8.90 3.49 20.58
C ASP A 187 7.60 3.51 21.41
N SER A 188 7.27 2.39 22.06
CA SER A 188 6.06 2.27 22.88
C SER A 188 6.18 2.90 24.26
N ARG A 189 7.41 3.15 24.74
CA ARG A 189 7.65 3.82 26.02
C ARG A 189 7.92 5.29 25.73
N GLY A 190 6.85 6.09 25.75
CA GLY A 190 6.95 7.53 25.64
C GLY A 190 7.90 8.08 26.71
N ASP A 191 9.00 8.68 26.27
CA ASP A 191 9.71 9.63 27.12
C ASP A 191 8.91 10.94 27.14
N SER A 192 9.08 11.69 28.22
CA SER A 192 8.24 12.80 28.69
C SER A 192 8.08 14.02 27.76
N ASP A 193 8.76 14.05 26.61
CA ASP A 193 8.71 15.16 25.66
C ASP A 193 7.68 14.90 24.56
N LYS A 194 6.59 15.69 24.58
CA LYS A 194 5.47 15.50 23.67
C LYS A 194 5.80 15.91 22.23
N ASP A 195 6.81 16.75 22.04
CA ASP A 195 7.19 17.30 20.73
C ASP A 195 8.22 16.42 20.00
N ILE A 196 8.61 15.29 20.61
CA ILE A 196 9.56 14.34 20.03
C ILE A 196 8.88 13.01 19.72
N TRP A 197 8.90 12.63 18.45
CA TRP A 197 8.47 11.33 17.99
C TRP A 197 9.67 10.38 17.85
N ASN A 198 9.77 9.45 18.79
CA ASN A 198 10.86 8.47 18.86
C ASN A 198 10.56 7.26 17.97
N VAL A 199 11.42 7.00 16.98
CA VAL A 199 11.25 5.88 16.05
C VAL A 199 12.52 5.03 15.94
N TYR A 200 12.31 3.74 15.71
CA TYR A 200 13.34 2.78 15.34
C TYR A 200 13.20 2.46 13.85
N VAL A 201 14.33 2.50 13.14
CA VAL A 201 14.40 2.31 11.69
C VAL A 201 15.32 1.14 11.38
N TYR A 202 14.76 0.06 10.86
CA TYR A 202 15.53 -1.04 10.29
C TYR A 202 15.89 -0.69 8.84
N SER A 203 17.14 -0.89 8.42
CA SER A 203 17.54 -0.75 7.01
C SER A 203 17.90 -2.09 6.39
N SER A 204 17.36 -2.38 5.21
CA SER A 204 17.73 -3.57 4.43
C SER A 204 19.16 -3.52 3.89
N GLU A 205 19.79 -2.34 3.86
CA GLU A 205 21.17 -2.16 3.36
C GLU A 205 22.22 -2.55 4.40
N THR A 206 21.91 -2.33 5.68
CA THR A 206 22.82 -2.61 6.79
C THR A 206 22.39 -3.83 7.60
N GLY A 207 21.11 -4.20 7.56
CA GLY A 207 20.54 -5.23 8.42
C GLY A 207 20.39 -4.81 9.88
N LEU A 208 20.57 -3.53 10.19
CA LEU A 208 20.61 -2.99 11.54
C LEU A 208 19.46 -2.02 11.82
N TRP A 209 19.10 -1.93 13.10
CA TRP A 209 18.21 -0.92 13.62
C TRP A 209 19.00 0.34 14.01
N SER A 210 18.51 1.50 13.61
CA SER A 210 18.94 2.81 14.11
C SER A 210 17.79 3.48 14.87
N PHE A 211 18.14 4.36 15.79
CA PHE A 211 17.18 5.16 16.55
C PHE A 211 17.18 6.59 16.02
N LYS A 212 15.99 7.17 15.81
CA LYS A 212 15.80 8.55 15.37
C LYS A 212 14.80 9.28 16.27
N ARG A 213 15.06 10.56 16.50
CA ARG A 213 14.20 11.48 17.24
C ARG A 213 13.64 12.49 16.26
N LEU A 214 12.38 12.32 15.87
CA LEU A 214 11.74 13.21 14.92
C LEU A 214 11.09 14.38 15.66
N ILE A 215 11.51 15.60 15.37
CA ILE A 215 10.99 16.81 15.98
C ILE A 215 9.64 17.14 15.32
N CYS A 216 8.60 17.24 16.13
CA CYS A 216 7.26 17.57 15.72
C CYS A 216 6.82 18.83 16.47
N THR A 217 6.46 19.90 15.76
CA THR A 217 5.91 21.12 16.39
C THR A 217 4.50 20.91 16.97
N ARG A 218 3.96 19.69 16.85
CA ARG A 218 2.68 19.24 17.40
C ARG A 218 2.87 17.88 18.07
N PRO A 219 2.22 17.66 19.22
CA PRO A 219 2.46 16.46 20.01
C PRO A 219 1.86 15.22 19.36
N VAL A 220 2.65 14.15 19.27
CA VAL A 220 2.24 12.85 18.71
C VAL A 220 1.71 11.94 19.81
N ARG A 221 0.44 11.53 19.76
CA ARG A 221 -0.15 10.67 20.81
C ARG A 221 0.05 9.19 20.48
N HIS A 222 0.76 8.48 21.37
CA HIS A 222 1.03 7.04 21.22
C HIS A 222 -0.20 6.14 21.03
N LEU A 223 -1.36 6.52 21.61
CA LEU A 223 -2.61 5.78 21.40
C LEU A 223 -3.07 5.82 19.94
N VAL A 224 -2.85 6.93 19.23
CA VAL A 224 -3.21 7.08 17.82
C VAL A 224 -2.41 6.09 16.97
N LEU A 225 -1.15 5.85 17.29
CA LEU A 225 -0.26 4.96 16.52
C LEU A 225 -0.61 3.47 16.59
N THR A 226 -1.26 3.04 17.68
CA THR A 226 -1.80 1.68 17.80
C THR A 226 -3.06 1.50 16.94
N TYR A 227 -3.80 2.58 16.68
CA TYR A 227 -5.08 2.58 15.96
C TYR A 227 -5.00 3.16 14.52
N TYR A 228 -3.94 3.87 14.19
CA TYR A 228 -3.70 4.52 12.91
C TYR A 228 -2.20 4.46 12.62
N PRO A 229 -1.68 3.29 12.26
CA PRO A 229 -0.28 3.18 11.91
C PRO A 229 0.02 4.11 10.73
N PRO A 230 1.17 4.80 10.76
CA PRO A 230 1.54 5.68 9.67
C PRO A 230 1.54 4.93 8.34
N GLN A 231 1.01 5.57 7.30
CA GLN A 231 0.91 4.99 5.98
C GLN A 231 2.08 5.45 5.12
N ASN A 232 2.62 4.53 4.34
CA ASN A 232 3.48 4.89 3.22
C ASN A 232 2.62 5.51 2.13
N VAL A 233 2.95 6.74 1.76
CA VAL A 233 2.31 7.46 0.67
C VAL A 233 3.43 8.07 -0.16
N ILE A 234 3.68 7.46 -1.33
CA ILE A 234 4.65 7.94 -2.34
C ILE A 234 6.06 8.08 -1.73
N GLY A 235 6.53 7.04 -1.04
CA GLY A 235 7.88 7.05 -0.44
C GLY A 235 8.02 7.87 0.85
N LYS A 236 7.07 8.76 1.13
CA LYS A 236 7.01 9.54 2.37
C LYS A 236 6.13 8.86 3.41
N TYR A 237 6.44 9.14 4.68
CA TYR A 237 5.76 8.58 5.83
C TYR A 237 4.69 9.54 6.34
N TYR A 238 3.41 9.18 6.22
CA TYR A 238 2.32 10.05 6.66
C TYR A 238 1.62 9.49 7.89
N LEU A 239 1.56 10.29 8.95
CA LEU A 239 0.79 10.02 10.16
C LEU A 239 -0.31 11.08 10.31
N TRP A 240 -1.56 10.64 10.46
CA TRP A 240 -2.64 11.53 10.82
C TRP A 240 -2.72 11.69 12.34
N GLU A 241 -2.77 12.94 12.81
CA GLU A 241 -2.88 13.29 14.22
C GLU A 241 -3.98 14.36 14.43
N ARG A 242 -4.56 14.39 15.62
CA ARG A 242 -5.56 15.38 16.02
C ARG A 242 -5.46 15.70 17.50
N ASP A 243 -5.67 16.96 17.85
CA ASP A 243 -5.90 17.35 19.24
C ASP A 243 -7.28 16.90 19.75
N SER A 244 -7.49 16.96 21.07
CA SER A 244 -8.74 16.57 21.74
C SER A 244 -9.92 17.46 21.39
N SER A 245 -9.69 18.61 20.72
CA SER A 245 -10.76 19.55 20.42
C SER A 245 -11.64 19.06 19.25
N PRO A 246 -12.97 19.04 19.40
CA PRO A 246 -13.88 18.64 18.33
C PRO A 246 -13.90 19.60 17.12
N THR A 247 -13.33 20.80 17.27
CA THR A 247 -13.18 21.78 16.18
C THR A 247 -11.81 21.72 15.49
N ASP A 248 -10.85 20.98 16.06
CA ASP A 248 -9.52 20.85 15.45
C ASP A 248 -9.64 20.15 14.08
N PRO A 249 -9.17 20.78 12.98
CA PRO A 249 -9.12 20.17 11.66
C PRO A 249 -8.38 18.82 11.68
N GLY A 250 -7.35 18.67 12.51
CA GLY A 250 -6.37 17.60 12.43
C GLY A 250 -5.22 17.95 11.46
N ILE A 251 -4.12 17.21 11.58
CA ILE A 251 -2.89 17.42 10.79
C ILE A 251 -2.43 16.10 10.17
N LEU A 252 -1.66 16.20 9.10
CA LEU A 252 -0.81 15.12 8.60
C LEU A 252 0.64 15.47 8.91
N LEU A 253 1.35 14.55 9.56
CA LEU A 253 2.78 14.62 9.76
C LEU A 253 3.43 13.83 8.63
N ALA A 254 4.34 14.47 7.89
CA ALA A 254 5.10 13.86 6.81
C ALA A 254 6.59 13.87 7.13
N TYR A 255 7.28 12.77 6.83
CA TYR A 255 8.74 12.67 6.94
C TYR A 255 9.28 11.74 5.86
N ASP A 256 10.38 12.12 5.20
CA ASP A 256 11.04 11.29 4.21
C ASP A 256 12.26 10.58 4.82
N PHE A 257 12.19 9.25 4.94
CA PHE A 257 13.29 8.47 5.51
C PHE A 257 14.46 8.26 4.54
N TYR A 258 14.34 8.66 3.28
CA TYR A 258 15.37 8.54 2.26
C TYR A 258 15.93 9.89 1.79
N ASP A 259 15.34 11.02 2.19
CA ASP A 259 15.85 12.34 1.85
C ASP A 259 17.13 12.67 2.65
N PRO A 260 18.28 12.85 1.99
CA PRO A 260 19.52 13.25 2.64
C PRO A 260 19.55 14.72 3.07
N GLU A 261 18.66 15.56 2.54
CA GLU A 261 18.59 17.00 2.82
C GLU A 261 17.71 17.34 4.03
N GLU A 262 16.96 16.37 4.59
CA GLU A 262 16.24 16.51 5.87
C GLU A 262 17.21 16.45 7.08
N ALA A 263 18.21 17.33 7.08
CA ALA A 263 19.31 17.40 8.05
C ALA A 263 18.86 17.71 9.49
N GLU A 264 17.60 18.12 9.71
CA GLU A 264 17.07 18.55 11.01
C GLU A 264 16.17 17.52 11.70
N ASP A 265 15.99 16.31 11.13
CA ASP A 265 15.07 15.28 11.68
C ASP A 265 13.68 15.86 12.03
N ARG A 266 13.19 16.85 11.26
CA ARG A 266 11.98 17.60 11.57
C ARG A 266 10.82 17.15 10.69
N CYS A 267 9.75 16.68 11.30
CA CYS A 267 8.53 16.33 10.59
C CYS A 267 7.88 17.57 9.98
N ARG A 268 7.47 17.46 8.71
CA ARG A 268 6.60 18.46 8.08
C ARG A 268 5.19 18.32 8.62
N VAL A 269 4.66 19.42 9.15
CA VAL A 269 3.28 19.50 9.64
C VAL A 269 2.37 20.07 8.55
N ILE A 270 1.36 19.31 8.15
CA ILE A 270 0.42 19.67 7.09
C ILE A 270 -0.98 19.80 7.69
N PRO A 271 -1.50 21.02 7.91
CA PRO A 271 -2.86 21.20 8.41
C PRO A 271 -3.88 20.75 7.37
N LEU A 272 -4.96 20.09 7.79
CA LEU A 272 -6.04 19.70 6.89
C LEU A 272 -6.82 20.93 6.39
N PRO A 273 -7.37 20.91 5.15
CA PRO A 273 -7.90 22.10 4.49
C PRO A 273 -9.26 22.58 5.03
N VAL A 274 -9.81 21.92 6.04
CA VAL A 274 -11.18 22.12 6.53
C VAL A 274 -11.26 21.96 8.05
N PRO A 275 -12.07 22.77 8.74
CA PRO A 275 -12.19 22.70 10.20
C PRO A 275 -12.77 21.36 10.66
N GLY A 276 -12.49 20.98 11.91
CA GLY A 276 -13.05 19.80 12.56
C GLY A 276 -14.58 19.80 12.54
N ASN A 277 -15.19 18.72 12.05
CA ASN A 277 -16.65 18.55 12.09
C ASN A 277 -16.99 17.06 12.30
N ARG A 278 -17.69 16.75 13.39
CA ARG A 278 -18.10 15.39 13.79
C ARG A 278 -19.05 14.70 12.80
N ARG A 279 -19.71 15.46 11.91
CA ARG A 279 -20.57 14.91 10.85
C ARG A 279 -19.83 14.77 9.51
N GLY A 280 -18.63 15.34 9.41
CA GLY A 280 -17.83 15.30 8.20
C GLY A 280 -17.13 13.95 8.07
N LYS A 281 -17.48 13.20 7.03
CA LYS A 281 -16.85 11.91 6.72
C LYS A 281 -15.62 12.17 5.85
N ARG A 282 -14.47 11.66 6.26
CA ARG A 282 -13.17 12.08 5.71
C ARG A 282 -12.33 10.90 5.26
N CYS A 283 -11.54 11.11 4.22
CA CYS A 283 -10.58 10.13 3.72
C CYS A 283 -9.30 10.83 3.27
N VAL A 284 -8.15 10.20 3.53
CA VAL A 284 -6.88 10.54 2.90
C VAL A 284 -6.45 9.35 2.06
N THR A 285 -6.06 9.62 0.83
CA THR A 285 -5.68 8.63 -0.17
C THR A 285 -4.65 9.25 -1.12
N THR A 286 -4.26 8.52 -2.15
CA THR A 286 -3.41 9.06 -3.22
C THR A 286 -3.99 8.73 -4.59
N SER A 287 -3.67 9.56 -5.56
CA SER A 287 -4.03 9.38 -6.96
C SER A 287 -2.97 10.05 -7.82
N GLU A 288 -2.51 9.37 -8.86
CA GLU A 288 -1.53 9.90 -9.83
C GLU A 288 -0.22 10.39 -9.22
N GLY A 289 0.15 9.88 -8.04
CA GLY A 289 1.35 10.30 -7.32
C GLY A 289 1.17 11.54 -6.45
N ASP A 290 -0.08 11.97 -6.21
CA ASP A 290 -0.40 13.08 -5.30
C ASP A 290 -1.17 12.60 -4.07
N VAL A 291 -1.02 13.32 -2.95
CA VAL A 291 -1.84 13.12 -1.75
C VAL A 291 -3.18 13.82 -1.91
N ILE A 292 -4.26 13.09 -1.72
CA ILE A 292 -5.63 13.56 -1.90
C ILE A 292 -6.38 13.48 -0.56
N PHE A 293 -7.02 14.58 -0.19
CA PHE A 293 -7.95 14.64 0.93
C PHE A 293 -9.38 14.75 0.40
N ILE A 294 -10.30 13.99 0.98
CA ILE A 294 -11.71 13.97 0.59
C ILE A 294 -12.56 14.21 1.83
N GLN A 295 -13.56 15.08 1.70
CA GLN A 295 -14.58 15.27 2.71
C GLN A 295 -15.98 15.18 2.09
N LEU A 296 -16.85 14.40 2.72
CA LEU A 296 -18.29 14.45 2.48
C LEU A 296 -18.97 15.04 3.73
N LEU A 297 -19.63 16.19 3.57
CA LEU A 297 -20.36 16.86 4.64
C LEU A 297 -21.68 17.41 4.10
N SER A 298 -22.79 17.06 4.75
CA SER A 298 -24.13 17.54 4.38
C SER A 298 -24.45 17.37 2.89
N GLY A 299 -24.08 16.23 2.31
CA GLY A 299 -24.30 15.93 0.89
C GLY A 299 -23.37 16.65 -0.09
N ARG A 300 -22.37 17.41 0.37
CA ARG A 300 -21.34 18.01 -0.48
C ARG A 300 -20.04 17.22 -0.39
N LEU A 301 -19.57 16.71 -1.53
CA LEU A 301 -18.29 16.04 -1.67
C LEU A 301 -17.26 17.06 -2.14
N LYS A 302 -16.18 17.22 -1.38
CA LYS A 302 -15.05 18.06 -1.75
C LYS A 302 -13.78 17.23 -1.80
N VAL A 303 -12.93 17.49 -2.79
CA VAL A 303 -11.67 16.78 -3.03
C VAL A 303 -10.56 17.79 -3.19
N TRP A 304 -9.51 17.66 -2.39
CA TRP A 304 -8.33 18.52 -2.40
C TRP A 304 -7.08 17.70 -2.72
N LYS A 305 -6.17 18.30 -3.47
CA LYS A 305 -4.82 17.80 -3.73
C LYS A 305 -3.80 18.59 -2.91
N LEU A 306 -2.83 17.89 -2.34
CA LEU A 306 -1.71 18.51 -1.65
C LEU A 306 -0.70 19.05 -2.67
N ASN A 307 -0.32 20.30 -2.53
CA ASN A 307 0.74 20.97 -3.28
C ASN A 307 2.05 20.84 -2.49
N ASP A 308 2.88 19.88 -2.88
CA ASP A 308 4.14 19.57 -2.18
C ASP A 308 5.15 20.74 -2.27
N ASN A 309 5.06 21.58 -3.31
CA ASN A 309 5.98 22.69 -3.61
C ASN A 309 5.99 23.84 -2.59
N ASN A 310 4.97 23.94 -1.73
CA ASN A 310 4.88 25.03 -0.76
C ASN A 310 5.37 24.53 0.61
N ASN A 311 6.60 24.91 0.97
CA ASN A 311 7.15 24.78 2.34
C ASN A 311 6.41 25.64 3.39
N SER A 312 5.29 26.26 3.02
CA SER A 312 4.48 27.04 3.95
C SER A 312 3.72 26.10 4.88
N GLU A 313 3.90 26.28 6.20
CA GLU A 313 3.10 25.66 7.27
C GLU A 313 1.62 26.15 7.27
N SER A 314 1.16 26.82 6.20
CA SER A 314 -0.19 27.34 6.03
C SER A 314 -1.13 26.32 5.35
N SER A 315 -2.44 26.49 5.55
CA SER A 315 -3.49 25.73 4.86
C SER A 315 -3.52 25.93 3.34
N GLU A 316 -2.67 26.80 2.80
CA GLU A 316 -2.50 27.08 1.36
C GLU A 316 -1.74 25.96 0.63
N CYS A 317 -1.30 24.93 1.36
CA CYS A 317 -0.75 23.72 0.76
C CYS A 317 -1.81 22.83 0.09
N TRP A 318 -3.12 23.10 0.23
CA TRP A 318 -4.17 22.31 -0.42
C TRP A 318 -4.85 23.06 -1.57
N GLN A 319 -4.91 22.43 -2.73
CA GLN A 319 -5.69 22.89 -3.88
C GLN A 319 -7.02 22.13 -3.94
N LEU A 320 -8.14 22.86 -3.89
CA LEU A 320 -9.46 22.27 -4.16
C LEU A 320 -9.56 21.89 -5.64
N LEU A 321 -9.83 20.62 -5.92
CA LEU A 321 -10.00 20.10 -7.29
C LEU A 321 -11.48 19.97 -7.66
N TRP A 322 -12.29 19.43 -6.75
CA TRP A 322 -13.68 19.12 -7.01
C TRP A 322 -14.58 19.56 -5.86
N GLU A 323 -15.75 20.11 -6.19
CA GLU A 323 -16.87 20.30 -5.28
C GLU A 323 -18.14 19.85 -5.97
N ILE A 324 -18.76 18.77 -5.46
CA ILE A 324 -19.93 18.13 -6.05
C ILE A 324 -21.06 18.14 -5.03
N ASN A 325 -22.23 18.63 -5.46
CA ASN A 325 -23.46 18.44 -4.72
C ASN A 325 -24.02 17.05 -5.03
N MET A 326 -23.85 16.14 -4.08
CA MET A 326 -24.27 14.76 -4.25
C MET A 326 -25.79 14.63 -4.18
N VAL A 327 -26.49 15.52 -3.47
CA VAL A 327 -27.96 15.51 -3.32
C VAL A 327 -28.65 15.70 -4.67
N SER A 328 -28.09 16.56 -5.55
CA SER A 328 -28.63 16.77 -6.90
C SER A 328 -28.46 15.58 -7.83
N LEU A 329 -27.63 14.60 -7.47
CA LEU A 329 -27.40 13.40 -8.28
C LEU A 329 -28.41 12.28 -8.01
N GLY A 330 -29.42 12.53 -7.16
CA GLY A 330 -30.49 11.57 -6.85
C GLY A 330 -30.03 10.34 -6.08
N PHE A 331 -28.78 10.32 -5.62
CA PHE A 331 -28.34 9.38 -4.62
C PHE A 331 -28.98 9.80 -3.28
N ASP A 332 -29.36 8.84 -2.45
CA ASP A 332 -29.81 9.11 -1.09
C ASP A 332 -28.54 9.33 -0.21
N VAL A 333 -27.87 10.48 -0.42
CA VAL A 333 -26.41 10.68 -0.15
C VAL A 333 -26.08 11.14 1.26
N VAL A 334 -27.05 11.19 2.15
CA VAL A 334 -26.75 11.57 3.54
C VAL A 334 -25.81 10.53 4.17
N ASP A 335 -25.84 9.29 3.66
CA ASP A 335 -25.21 8.15 4.31
C ASP A 335 -24.03 7.48 3.58
N CYS A 336 -23.45 8.14 2.57
CA CYS A 336 -22.19 7.65 1.97
C CYS A 336 -20.97 7.98 2.83
N PHE A 337 -19.85 7.25 2.66
CA PHE A 337 -18.55 7.52 3.28
C PHE A 337 -17.43 7.40 2.24
N PRO A 338 -16.48 8.35 2.12
CA PRO A 338 -15.41 8.27 1.14
C PRO A 338 -14.40 7.17 1.50
N MET A 339 -14.10 6.27 0.56
CA MET A 339 -13.14 5.16 0.76
C MET A 339 -11.77 5.42 0.13
N GLY A 340 -11.71 6.21 -0.94
CA GLY A 340 -10.45 6.57 -1.61
C GLY A 340 -10.68 6.96 -3.07
N MET A 341 -9.58 7.28 -3.76
CA MET A 341 -9.57 7.55 -5.20
C MET A 341 -9.08 6.33 -5.98
N ASN A 342 -9.31 6.30 -7.28
CA ASN A 342 -8.53 5.46 -8.17
C ASN A 342 -7.07 5.93 -8.19
N LEU A 343 -6.14 4.98 -8.11
CA LEU A 343 -4.72 5.27 -7.98
C LEU A 343 -4.10 5.91 -9.23
N PHE A 344 -4.75 5.75 -10.40
CA PHE A 344 -4.25 6.19 -11.70
C PHE A 344 -5.25 7.05 -12.48
N ASP A 345 -6.32 7.49 -11.83
CA ASP A 345 -7.38 8.30 -12.45
C ASP A 345 -8.00 9.21 -11.37
N ILE A 346 -7.55 10.46 -11.34
CA ILE A 346 -7.99 11.45 -10.35
C ILE A 346 -9.45 11.88 -10.54
N ASP A 347 -10.10 11.48 -11.63
CA ASP A 347 -11.52 11.72 -11.82
C ASP A 347 -12.37 10.65 -11.14
N VAL A 348 -11.81 9.53 -10.70
CA VAL A 348 -12.60 8.40 -10.15
C VAL A 348 -12.49 8.29 -8.63
N VAL A 349 -13.62 8.43 -7.94
CA VAL A 349 -13.76 8.28 -6.49
C VAL A 349 -14.51 7.01 -6.11
N TYR A 350 -14.16 6.40 -4.99
CA TYR A 350 -14.87 5.28 -4.38
C TYR A 350 -15.52 5.71 -3.07
N LEU A 351 -16.80 5.40 -2.93
CA LEU A 351 -17.62 5.70 -1.76
C LEU A 351 -18.28 4.40 -1.25
N TRP A 352 -18.53 4.31 0.05
CA TRP A 352 -19.38 3.29 0.65
C TRP A 352 -20.76 3.86 0.90
N SER A 353 -21.82 3.26 0.36
CA SER A 353 -23.20 3.60 0.73
C SER A 353 -23.63 2.77 1.94
N HIS A 354 -23.88 3.42 3.07
CA HIS A 354 -24.36 2.74 4.28
C HIS A 354 -25.76 2.15 4.07
N GLN A 355 -26.70 2.95 3.55
CA GLN A 355 -28.08 2.55 3.27
C GLN A 355 -28.18 1.33 2.36
N HIS A 356 -27.35 1.26 1.31
CA HIS A 356 -27.38 0.15 0.35
C HIS A 356 -26.38 -0.96 0.68
N CYS A 357 -25.55 -0.79 1.71
CA CYS A 357 -24.49 -1.73 2.10
C CYS A 357 -23.58 -2.14 0.93
N CYS A 358 -23.19 -1.18 0.09
CA CYS A 358 -22.45 -1.45 -1.14
C CYS A 358 -21.45 -0.35 -1.51
N LEU A 359 -20.50 -0.70 -2.36
CA LEU A 359 -19.55 0.25 -2.93
C LEU A 359 -20.21 1.04 -4.07
N VAL A 360 -19.85 2.32 -4.19
CA VAL A 360 -20.20 3.21 -5.28
C VAL A 360 -18.92 3.77 -5.89
N SER A 361 -18.78 3.72 -7.21
CA SER A 361 -17.72 4.43 -7.93
C SER A 361 -18.31 5.63 -8.67
N GLY A 362 -17.71 6.80 -8.54
CA GLY A 362 -18.13 8.01 -9.24
C GLY A 362 -17.03 8.57 -10.10
N ASN A 363 -17.37 9.04 -11.30
CA ASN A 363 -16.49 9.91 -12.07
C ASN A 363 -16.86 11.37 -11.79
N LEU A 364 -15.97 12.11 -11.13
CA LEU A 364 -16.16 13.47 -10.63
C LEU A 364 -16.37 14.48 -11.77
N LYS A 365 -15.71 14.27 -12.91
CA LYS A 365 -15.80 15.14 -14.10
C LYS A 365 -17.14 15.02 -14.82
N THR A 366 -17.60 13.79 -15.05
CA THR A 366 -18.87 13.49 -15.73
C THR A 366 -20.06 13.44 -14.77
N GLN A 367 -19.79 13.45 -13.46
CA GLN A 367 -20.77 13.29 -12.37
C GLN A 367 -21.61 12.01 -12.49
N ASN A 368 -21.06 10.98 -13.12
CA ASN A 368 -21.72 9.68 -13.27
C ASN A 368 -21.28 8.74 -12.14
N PHE A 369 -22.24 8.22 -11.38
CA PHE A 369 -22.01 7.33 -10.25
C PHE A 369 -22.68 5.98 -10.46
N ILE A 370 -21.95 4.92 -10.16
CA ILE A 370 -22.33 3.53 -10.39
C ILE A 370 -22.31 2.78 -9.06
N VAL A 371 -23.43 2.13 -8.75
CA VAL A 371 -23.59 1.29 -7.56
C VAL A 371 -23.15 -0.15 -7.86
N HIS A 372 -22.38 -0.76 -6.98
CA HIS A 372 -21.87 -2.13 -7.13
C HIS A 372 -22.55 -3.08 -6.14
N TRP A 373 -23.70 -3.64 -6.53
CA TRP A 373 -24.63 -4.37 -5.63
C TRP A 373 -24.15 -5.76 -5.18
N LYS A 374 -23.12 -6.35 -5.79
CA LYS A 374 -22.60 -7.69 -5.43
C LYS A 374 -21.08 -7.76 -5.54
N SER A 375 -20.46 -8.51 -4.64
CA SER A 375 -19.07 -8.97 -4.76
C SER A 375 -18.96 -9.94 -5.95
N LYS A 376 -18.78 -9.40 -7.14
CA LYS A 376 -18.52 -10.18 -8.34
C LYS A 376 -17.33 -9.60 -9.05
N ASP A 377 -16.43 -10.47 -9.47
CA ASP A 377 -15.36 -10.10 -10.38
C ASP A 377 -15.99 -9.55 -11.65
N ARG A 378 -15.77 -8.26 -11.91
CA ARG A 378 -16.20 -7.65 -13.17
C ARG A 378 -15.02 -7.65 -14.12
N SER A 379 -15.07 -8.51 -15.12
CA SER A 379 -14.06 -8.53 -16.18
C SER A 379 -14.30 -7.39 -17.17
N SER A 380 -13.21 -6.75 -17.56
CA SER A 380 -13.14 -5.76 -18.64
C SER A 380 -12.01 -6.16 -19.59
N LYS A 381 -11.94 -5.53 -20.77
CA LYS A 381 -10.78 -5.72 -21.68
C LYS A 381 -9.43 -5.33 -21.05
N LYS A 382 -9.45 -4.52 -19.97
CA LYS A 382 -8.24 -4.03 -19.29
C LYS A 382 -7.82 -4.89 -18.08
N GLY A 383 -8.74 -5.65 -17.50
CA GLY A 383 -8.54 -6.43 -16.27
C GLY A 383 -9.83 -6.70 -15.53
N CYS A 384 -9.74 -7.30 -14.34
CA CYS A 384 -10.86 -7.64 -13.47
C CYS A 384 -10.90 -6.75 -12.22
N TYR A 385 -12.10 -6.30 -11.84
CA TYR A 385 -12.32 -5.59 -10.58
C TYR A 385 -12.93 -6.50 -9.53
N LEU A 386 -12.37 -6.45 -8.32
CA LEU A 386 -12.91 -7.05 -7.11
C LEU A 386 -13.49 -5.95 -6.22
N TYR A 387 -14.76 -6.11 -5.81
CA TYR A 387 -15.40 -5.26 -4.82
C TYR A 387 -15.83 -6.11 -3.63
N ASN A 388 -15.19 -5.93 -2.48
CA ASN A 388 -15.45 -6.75 -1.30
C ASN A 388 -16.49 -6.09 -0.39
N THR A 389 -17.76 -6.29 -0.70
CA THR A 389 -18.86 -5.70 0.07
C THR A 389 -18.95 -6.25 1.50
N ARG A 390 -18.56 -7.51 1.74
CA ARG A 390 -18.67 -8.15 3.06
C ARG A 390 -17.71 -7.56 4.07
N ASP A 391 -16.42 -7.53 3.75
CA ASP A 391 -15.41 -7.00 4.69
C ASP A 391 -15.53 -5.48 4.78
N SER A 392 -15.89 -4.80 3.68
CA SER A 392 -16.20 -3.36 3.72
C SER A 392 -17.37 -3.05 4.65
N LYS A 393 -18.49 -3.78 4.56
CA LYS A 393 -19.63 -3.58 5.47
C LYS A 393 -19.21 -3.68 6.93
N ARG A 394 -18.50 -4.76 7.30
CA ARG A 394 -18.04 -4.98 8.67
C ARG A 394 -17.09 -3.89 9.15
N TYR A 395 -16.15 -3.49 8.30
CA TYR A 395 -15.20 -2.42 8.64
C TYR A 395 -15.93 -1.09 8.84
N MET A 396 -16.86 -0.77 7.95
CA MET A 396 -17.65 0.46 8.01
C MET A 396 -18.57 0.48 9.23
N GLU A 397 -19.25 -0.61 9.58
CA GLU A 397 -20.09 -0.71 10.79
C GLU A 397 -19.32 -0.33 12.06
N ARG A 398 -18.05 -0.76 12.18
CA ARG A 398 -17.17 -0.36 13.30
C ARG A 398 -16.80 1.13 13.32
N LEU A 399 -16.83 1.80 12.16
CA LEU A 399 -16.67 3.26 12.11
C LEU A 399 -17.94 3.99 12.60
N TYR A 400 -19.11 3.35 12.53
CA TYR A 400 -20.40 3.92 12.91
C TYR A 400 -20.88 3.53 14.33
N GLU A 401 -20.21 2.59 15.01
CA GLU A 401 -20.49 2.28 16.41
C GLU A 401 -20.40 3.55 17.29
N PRO A 402 -21.28 3.71 18.31
CA PRO A 402 -21.35 4.92 19.12
C PRO A 402 -20.00 5.25 19.78
N PRO A 403 -19.70 6.55 19.99
CA PRO A 403 -18.41 6.98 20.46
C PRO A 403 -18.12 6.40 21.85
N SER A 404 -17.24 5.41 21.92
CA SER A 404 -16.53 5.08 23.15
C SER A 404 -15.43 6.11 23.38
N ILE A 405 -14.77 6.07 24.54
CA ILE A 405 -13.56 6.86 24.84
C ILE A 405 -12.47 6.69 23.74
N PHE A 406 -12.59 5.67 22.89
CA PHE A 406 -11.65 5.29 21.82
C PHE A 406 -12.21 5.47 20.39
N ASN A 407 -13.44 6.00 20.23
CA ASN A 407 -14.11 6.08 18.93
C ASN A 407 -14.64 7.50 18.67
N ASP A 408 -13.81 8.38 18.11
CA ASP A 408 -14.22 9.76 17.77
C ASP A 408 -14.86 9.81 16.38
N SER A 409 -16.08 10.35 16.31
CA SER A 409 -16.85 10.72 15.11
C SER A 409 -16.13 11.52 14.01
N SER A 410 -14.87 11.93 14.21
CA SER A 410 -14.03 12.65 13.24
C SER A 410 -13.02 11.76 12.49
N ARG A 411 -13.20 10.43 12.46
CA ARG A 411 -12.25 9.49 11.84
C ARG A 411 -11.93 9.85 10.38
N ILE A 412 -10.64 9.78 10.04
CA ILE A 412 -10.16 9.81 8.66
C ILE A 412 -9.89 8.37 8.23
N LEU A 413 -10.53 7.94 7.14
CA LEU A 413 -10.22 6.66 6.53
C LEU A 413 -8.96 6.76 5.67
N MET A 414 -7.98 5.89 5.94
CA MET A 414 -6.75 5.77 5.16
C MET A 414 -6.58 4.30 4.75
N LEU A 415 -7.10 3.94 3.58
CA LEU A 415 -6.86 2.60 3.04
C LEU A 415 -5.43 2.50 2.51
N SER A 416 -4.77 1.39 2.82
CA SER A 416 -3.39 1.15 2.38
C SER A 416 -3.38 0.73 0.92
N GLN A 417 -2.54 1.37 0.11
CA GLN A 417 -2.48 1.11 -1.32
C GLN A 417 -1.42 0.06 -1.64
N PHE A 418 -1.87 -1.10 -2.11
CA PHE A 418 -0.99 -2.16 -2.57
C PHE A 418 -0.93 -2.17 -4.09
N VAL A 419 0.16 -1.66 -4.66
CA VAL A 419 0.36 -1.54 -6.11
C VAL A 419 1.54 -2.39 -6.53
N LEU A 420 1.38 -3.17 -7.61
CA LEU A 420 2.52 -3.82 -8.24
C LEU A 420 3.24 -2.86 -9.19
N PRO A 421 4.57 -2.69 -9.04
CA PRO A 421 5.35 -1.95 -10.02
C PRO A 421 5.42 -2.72 -11.33
N GLN A 422 5.93 -2.08 -12.38
CA GLN A 422 6.05 -2.70 -13.70
C GLN A 422 7.08 -3.83 -13.73
N TRP A 423 8.03 -3.81 -12.78
CA TRP A 423 9.04 -4.84 -12.59
C TRP A 423 9.29 -5.04 -11.10
N MET A 424 9.50 -6.27 -10.66
CA MET A 424 9.98 -6.56 -9.30
C MET A 424 11.11 -7.57 -9.35
N ASP A 425 12.18 -7.24 -8.63
CA ASP A 425 13.24 -8.18 -8.32
C ASP A 425 12.95 -8.93 -7.02
N SER A 426 13.93 -9.74 -6.60
CA SER A 426 13.85 -10.40 -5.31
C SER A 426 13.85 -9.38 -4.18
N VAL A 427 13.24 -9.74 -3.05
CA VAL A 427 13.24 -8.88 -1.85
C VAL A 427 14.69 -8.51 -1.51
N PRO A 428 15.02 -7.21 -1.37
CA PRO A 428 16.36 -6.78 -0.95
C PRO A 428 16.77 -7.48 0.35
N ARG A 429 18.05 -7.82 0.48
CA ARG A 429 18.58 -8.49 1.67
C ARG A 429 19.79 -7.74 2.20
N PRO A 430 19.98 -7.70 3.53
CA PRO A 430 21.20 -7.19 4.10
C PRO A 430 22.42 -8.00 3.65
N PRO A 431 23.61 -7.39 3.63
CA PRO A 431 24.85 -8.11 3.39
C PRO A 431 25.00 -9.21 4.44
N ASN A 432 25.34 -10.42 3.97
CA ASN A 432 25.52 -11.61 4.82
C ASN A 432 26.71 -11.48 5.76
#